data_AF-A0A3S0BTR7-F1
#
_entry.id   AF-A0A3S0BTR7-F1
#
_cell.length_a   1.000
_cell.length_b   1.000
_cell.length_c   1.000
_cell.angle_alpha   90.00
_cell.angle_beta   90.00
_cell.angle_gamma   90.00
#
_symmetry.space_group_name_H-M   'P 1'
#
loop_
_entity.id
_entity.type
_entity.pdbx_description
1 polymer ?
#
loop_
_entity_poly.entity_id
_entity_poly.type
_entity_poly.pdbx_seq_one_letter_code
_entity_poly.pdbx_strand_id
1 'polypeptide(L)' 'MAKNVLGSLGKVVKAAASGQGVKVTQETAEARLAICRSCPFFRHTDERCSKCGCYMAVKTYLRAEKCPVGKW' A
#
# COMPACT_ATOMS: atom_id res chain seq x y z
N MET A 1 24.68 -26.82 5.65
CA MET A 1 23.32 -26.24 5.68
C MET A 1 23.18 -25.30 4.48
N ALA A 2 22.73 -25.79 3.33
CA ALA A 2 22.79 -25.02 2.07
C ALA A 2 21.61 -25.35 1.13
N LYS A 3 20.37 -25.33 1.65
CA LYS A 3 19.18 -25.73 0.88
C LYS A 3 18.23 -24.60 0.47
N ASN A 4 18.51 -23.34 0.81
CA ASN A 4 17.54 -22.26 0.58
C ASN A 4 18.08 -20.97 -0.08
N VAL A 5 19.34 -20.92 -0.49
CA VAL A 5 19.90 -19.72 -1.17
C VAL A 5 19.34 -19.57 -2.60
N LEU A 6 19.14 -20.69 -3.32
CA LEU A 6 18.58 -20.67 -4.68
C LEU A 6 17.12 -20.20 -4.74
N GLY A 7 16.30 -20.58 -3.74
CA GLY A 7 14.88 -20.17 -3.67
C GLY A 7 14.70 -18.68 -3.36
N SER A 8 15.62 -18.11 -2.59
CA SER A 8 15.63 -16.68 -2.24
C SER A 8 16.02 -15.82 -3.45
N LEU A 9 16.99 -16.26 -4.26
CA LEU A 9 17.44 -15.55 -5.45
C LEU A 9 16.35 -15.47 -6.52
N GLY A 10 15.58 -16.53 -6.74
CA GLY A 10 14.45 -16.52 -7.69
C GLY A 10 13.36 -15.50 -7.32
N LYS A 11 13.09 -15.33 -6.02
CA LYS A 11 12.12 -14.31 -5.53
C LYS A 11 12.66 -12.89 -5.71
N VAL A 12 13.96 -12.67 -5.48
CA VAL A 12 14.62 -11.37 -5.65
C VAL A 12 14.67 -10.97 -7.13
N VAL A 13 15.00 -11.89 -8.04
CA VAL A 13 15.01 -11.65 -9.49
C VAL A 13 13.60 -11.37 -10.02
N LYS A 14 12.58 -12.11 -9.57
CA LYS A 14 11.18 -11.87 -10.00
C LYS A 14 10.65 -10.51 -9.51
N ALA A 15 11.02 -10.08 -8.31
CA ALA A 15 10.68 -8.76 -7.81
C ALA A 15 11.37 -7.66 -8.63
N ALA A 16 12.67 -7.80 -8.91
CA ALA A 16 13.44 -6.83 -9.70
C ALA A 16 13.00 -6.76 -11.18
N ALA A 17 12.68 -7.90 -11.81
CA ALA A 17 12.26 -7.98 -13.21
C ALA A 17 10.83 -7.48 -13.45
N SER A 18 10.00 -7.42 -12.40
CA SER A 18 8.57 -7.12 -12.58
C SER A 18 8.28 -5.67 -12.95
N GLY A 19 9.16 -4.71 -12.68
CA GLY A 19 8.97 -3.29 -13.06
C GLY A 19 7.64 -2.68 -12.60
N GLN A 20 6.93 -3.35 -11.69
CA GLN A 20 5.58 -2.96 -11.29
C GLN A 20 5.71 -1.73 -10.41
N GLY A 21 5.41 -0.57 -10.99
CA GLY A 21 5.51 0.72 -10.31
C GLY A 21 4.93 0.65 -8.90
N VAL A 22 5.71 1.06 -7.91
CA VAL A 22 5.32 1.05 -6.50
C VAL A 22 4.11 1.95 -6.25
N LYS A 23 3.92 2.96 -7.09
CA LYS A 23 2.86 3.96 -7.00
C LYS A 23 1.73 3.70 -7.99
N VAL A 24 0.50 4.00 -7.57
CA VAL A 24 -0.66 4.13 -8.46
C VAL A 24 -0.65 5.51 -9.16
N THR A 25 -1.57 5.72 -10.11
CA THR A 25 -1.81 7.04 -10.69
C THR A 25 -2.29 8.02 -9.62
N GLN A 26 -2.04 9.31 -9.83
CA GLN A 26 -2.49 10.36 -8.92
C GLN A 26 -4.01 10.33 -8.73
N GLU A 27 -4.78 10.18 -9.81
CA GLU A 27 -6.23 10.03 -9.77
C GLU A 27 -6.68 8.87 -8.86
N THR A 28 -6.04 7.70 -8.96
CA THR A 28 -6.36 6.55 -8.09
C THR A 28 -6.04 6.84 -6.63
N ALA A 29 -4.89 7.48 -6.36
CA ALA A 29 -4.49 7.82 -5.00
C ALA A 29 -5.45 8.85 -4.37
N GLU A 30 -5.89 9.84 -5.14
CA GLU A 30 -6.84 10.86 -4.72
C GLU A 30 -8.23 10.27 -4.46
N ALA A 31 -8.72 9.38 -5.34
CA ALA A 31 -9.97 8.66 -5.13
C ALA A 31 -9.95 7.83 -3.84
N ARG A 32 -8.88 7.07 -3.62
CA ARG A 32 -8.67 6.29 -2.37
C ARG A 32 -8.59 7.19 -1.14
N LEU A 33 -7.94 8.35 -1.24
CA LEU A 33 -7.83 9.30 -0.14
C LEU A 33 -9.18 9.97 0.16
N ALA A 34 -9.98 10.29 -0.86
CA ALA A 34 -11.33 10.82 -0.70
C ALA A 34 -12.24 9.81 0.02
N ILE A 35 -12.17 8.52 -0.34
CA ILE A 35 -12.84 7.43 0.38
C ILE A 35 -12.39 7.38 1.84
N CYS A 36 -11.10 7.59 2.11
CA CYS A 36 -10.61 7.58 3.47
C CYS A 36 -11.09 8.80 4.26
N ARG A 37 -11.09 10.01 3.69
CA ARG A 37 -11.53 11.25 4.34
C ARG A 37 -13.01 11.23 4.75
N SER A 38 -13.86 10.44 4.09
CA SER A 38 -15.26 10.22 4.49
C SER A 38 -15.46 9.06 5.46
N CYS A 39 -14.40 8.34 5.83
CA CYS A 39 -14.49 7.16 6.68
C CYS A 39 -14.54 7.54 8.17
N PRO A 40 -15.41 6.91 9.00
CA PRO A 40 -15.46 7.17 10.45
C PRO A 40 -14.17 6.80 11.19
N PHE A 41 -13.26 6.07 10.54
CA PHE A 41 -11.97 5.69 11.10
C PHE A 41 -10.83 6.64 10.72
N PHE A 42 -11.09 7.66 9.90
CA PHE A 42 -10.06 8.63 9.54
C PHE A 42 -9.91 9.67 10.65
N ARG A 43 -8.67 9.84 11.09
CA ARG A 43 -8.28 10.82 12.10
C ARG A 43 -7.82 12.07 11.36
N HIS A 44 -8.67 13.09 11.34
CA HIS A 44 -8.36 14.36 10.66
C HIS A 44 -7.21 15.14 11.31
N THR A 45 -6.91 14.89 12.59
CA THR A 45 -5.86 15.60 13.33
C THR A 45 -4.45 15.24 12.86
N ASP A 46 -4.20 14.00 12.44
CA ASP A 46 -2.89 13.51 12.01
C ASP A 46 -2.90 12.84 10.63
N GLU A 47 -4.03 12.92 9.93
CA GLU A 47 -4.29 12.33 8.60
C GLU A 47 -4.01 10.81 8.53
N ARG A 48 -4.28 10.10 9.63
CA ARG A 48 -4.09 8.65 9.74
C ARG A 48 -5.41 7.89 9.82
N CYS A 49 -5.35 6.59 9.58
CA CYS A 49 -6.49 5.70 9.81
C CYS A 49 -6.38 5.03 11.19
N SER A 50 -7.42 5.06 12.01
CA SER A 50 -7.44 4.40 13.33
C SER A 50 -7.41 2.87 13.28
N LYS A 51 -7.67 2.26 12.11
CA LYS A 51 -7.62 0.79 11.93
C LYS A 51 -6.24 0.25 11.55
N CYS A 52 -5.39 1.04 10.90
CA CYS A 52 -4.04 0.58 10.53
C CYS A 52 -2.91 1.51 10.97
N GLY A 53 -3.19 2.72 11.46
CA GLY A 53 -2.20 3.68 11.94
C GLY A 53 -1.35 4.37 10.87
N CYS A 54 -1.48 3.99 9.59
CA CYS A 54 -0.71 4.55 8.49
C CYS A 54 -1.13 6.00 8.16
N TYR A 55 -0.20 6.78 7.61
CA TYR A 55 -0.51 8.06 6.94
C TYR A 55 -1.23 7.80 5.63
N MET A 56 -2.45 8.31 5.50
CA MET A 56 -3.29 8.00 4.34
C MET A 56 -2.78 8.65 3.06
N ALA A 57 -2.19 9.84 3.15
CA ALA A 57 -1.53 10.50 2.01
C ALA A 57 -0.36 9.68 1.41
N VAL A 58 0.17 8.68 2.13
CA VAL A 58 1.20 7.76 1.60
C VAL A 58 0.57 6.43 1.20
N LYS A 59 -0.24 5.82 2.08
CA LYS A 59 -0.80 4.48 1.86
C LYS A 59 -1.65 4.42 0.59
N THR A 60 -2.40 5.48 0.26
CA THR A 60 -3.28 5.50 -0.92
C THR A 60 -2.51 5.49 -2.23
N TYR A 61 -1.29 6.03 -2.25
CA TYR A 61 -0.39 5.99 -3.41
C TYR A 61 0.24 4.63 -3.64
N LEU A 62 0.33 3.76 -2.64
CA LEU A 62 0.99 2.47 -2.78
C LEU A 62 0.07 1.48 -3.52
N ARG A 63 0.56 0.94 -4.63
CA ARG A 63 -0.20 -0.01 -5.47
C ARG A 63 -0.52 -1.32 -4.74
N ALA A 64 0.42 -1.81 -3.95
CA ALA A 64 0.30 -3.08 -3.23
C ALA A 64 -0.56 -2.99 -1.96
N GLU A 65 -0.87 -1.78 -1.50
CA GLU A 65 -1.66 -1.57 -0.29
C GLU A 65 -3.16 -1.72 -0.54
N LYS A 66 -3.91 -2.03 0.52
CA LYS A 66 -5.37 -2.15 0.53
C LYS A 66 -5.94 -1.55 1.81
N CYS A 67 -7.23 -1.22 1.78
CA CYS A 67 -7.94 -0.81 3.00
C CYS A 67 -8.13 -2.02 3.95
N PRO A 68 -7.76 -1.92 5.24
CA PRO A 68 -7.97 -3.03 6.20
C PRO A 68 -9.47 -3.34 6.44
N VAL A 69 -10.37 -2.42 6.08
CA VAL A 69 -11.83 -2.59 6.17
C VAL A 69 -12.49 -2.72 4.79
N GLY A 70 -11.71 -2.92 3.72
CA GLY A 70 -12.23 -3.21 2.38
C GLY A 70 -12.96 -2.07 1.65
N LYS A 71 -12.78 -0.82 2.07
CA LYS A 71 -13.41 0.34 1.39
C LYS A 71 -12.74 0.73 0.07
N TRP A 72 -11.52 0.25 -0.16
CA TRP A 72 -10.76 0.34 -1.40
C TRP A 72 -9.71 -0.78 -1.48
#